data_AF-A0A965XMK0-F1
#
_entry.id   AF-A0A965XMK0-F1
#
_cell.length_a   1.000
_cell.length_b   1.000
_cell.length_c   1.000
_cell.angle_alpha   90.00
_cell.angle_beta   90.00
_cell.angle_gamma   90.00
#
_symmetry.space_group_name_H-M   'P 1'
#
loop_
_entity.id
_entity.type
_entity.pdbx_description
1 polymer ?
#
loop_
_entity_poly.entity_id
_entity_poly.type
_entity_poly.pdbx_seq_one_letter_code
_entity_poly.pdbx_strand_id
1 'polypeptide(L)'
;MKKEDFKFDFKALERMEDNGIYFGDLNERDYHSLALFFWACSPQYTLDEILGALIGGLLPVTVAELMEQLVNETKKAIALTEKK
;
A
#
# COMPACT_ATOMS: atom_id res chain seq x y z
N MET A 1 3.93 -11.83 -5.63
CA MET A 1 3.00 -11.22 -4.66
C MET A 1 1.57 -11.65 -4.96
N LYS A 2 0.84 -12.21 -3.99
CA LYS A 2 -0.57 -12.56 -4.15
C LYS A 2 -1.45 -11.45 -3.55
N LYS A 3 -2.72 -11.39 -3.95
CA LYS A 3 -3.71 -10.46 -3.38
C LYS A 3 -3.82 -10.58 -1.86
N GLU A 4 -3.79 -11.80 -1.34
CA GLU A 4 -3.94 -12.12 0.09
C GLU A 4 -2.80 -11.57 0.95
N ASP A 5 -1.64 -11.37 0.34
CA ASP A 5 -0.46 -10.82 1.00
C ASP A 5 -0.54 -9.30 1.16
N PHE A 6 -1.37 -8.65 0.33
CA PHE A 6 -1.51 -7.21 0.30
C PHE A 6 -2.50 -6.75 1.37
N LYS A 7 -2.01 -5.96 2.32
CA LYS A 7 -2.83 -5.35 3.36
C LYS A 7 -2.49 -3.88 3.54
N PHE A 8 -3.41 -3.01 3.14
CA PHE A 8 -3.33 -1.60 3.45
C PHE A 8 -3.77 -1.35 4.90
N ASP A 9 -2.93 -0.68 5.67
CA ASP A 9 -3.24 -0.18 7.02
C ASP A 9 -2.45 1.10 7.34
N PHE A 10 -2.74 1.74 8.48
CA PHE A 10 -2.03 2.97 8.88
C PHE A 10 -0.53 2.75 9.15
N LYS A 11 -0.10 1.53 9.49
CA LYS A 11 1.34 1.24 9.64
C LYS A 11 2.05 1.19 8.30
N ALA A 12 1.36 0.78 7.23
CA ALA A 12 1.89 0.90 5.88
C ALA A 12 2.13 2.38 5.53
N LEU A 13 1.22 3.30 5.91
CA LEU A 13 1.43 4.74 5.73
C LEU A 13 2.64 5.26 6.50
N GLU A 14 2.77 4.90 7.79
CA GLU A 14 3.95 5.27 8.60
C GLU A 14 5.25 4.80 7.94
N ARG A 15 5.30 3.54 7.45
CA ARG A 15 6.48 3.02 6.74
C ARG A 15 6.79 3.77 5.45
N MET A 16 5.79 4.24 4.72
CA MET A 16 6.01 5.04 3.51
C MET A 16 6.63 6.39 3.87
N GLU A 17 6.10 7.05 4.91
CA GLU A 17 6.61 8.34 5.39
C GLU A 17 8.05 8.20 5.91
N ASP A 18 8.37 7.12 6.63
CA ASP A 18 9.73 6.79 7.07
C ASP A 18 10.72 6.63 5.90
N ASN A 19 10.22 6.27 4.71
CA ASN A 19 10.99 6.16 3.47
C ASN A 19 10.89 7.42 2.58
N GLY A 20 10.34 8.52 3.11
CA GLY A 20 10.26 9.80 2.42
C GLY A 20 9.18 9.87 1.34
N ILE A 21 8.20 8.97 1.36
CA ILE A 21 7.10 8.92 0.39
C ILE A 21 5.78 9.19 1.10
N TYR A 22 5.09 10.24 0.67
CA TYR A 22 3.73 10.49 1.10
C TYR A 22 2.74 9.78 0.18
N PHE A 23 1.73 9.11 0.74
CA PHE A 23 0.74 8.37 -0.05
C PHE A 23 0.00 9.26 -1.06
N GLY A 24 -0.25 10.53 -0.71
CA GLY A 24 -0.86 11.50 -1.62
C GLY A 24 0.00 11.90 -2.82
N ASP A 25 1.30 11.64 -2.76
CA ASP A 25 2.27 11.97 -3.82
C ASP A 25 2.55 10.77 -4.74
N LEU A 26 1.87 9.63 -4.52
CA LEU A 26 2.05 8.44 -5.35
C LEU A 26 1.70 8.73 -6.82
N ASN A 27 2.66 8.43 -7.69
CA ASN A 27 2.53 8.60 -9.13
C ASN A 27 2.63 7.24 -9.83
N GLU A 28 1.65 6.94 -10.69
CA GLU A 28 1.58 5.71 -11.48
C GLU A 28 2.78 5.49 -12.42
N ARG A 29 3.53 6.55 -12.73
CA ARG A 29 4.74 6.51 -13.57
C ARG A 29 6.03 6.37 -12.76
N ASP A 30 5.96 6.52 -11.44
CA ASP A 30 7.09 6.35 -10.55
C ASP A 30 7.09 4.94 -9.95
N TYR A 31 7.72 4.01 -10.68
CA TYR A 31 7.84 2.62 -10.27
C TYR A 31 8.57 2.44 -8.94
N HIS A 32 9.46 3.36 -8.57
CA HIS A 32 10.17 3.27 -7.30
C HIS A 32 9.22 3.57 -6.15
N SER A 33 8.44 4.64 -6.27
CA SER A 33 7.45 4.99 -5.26
C SER A 33 6.33 3.96 -5.15
N LEU A 34 5.89 3.40 -6.28
CA LEU A 34 4.93 2.29 -6.29
C LEU A 34 5.50 1.04 -5.63
N ALA A 35 6.77 0.70 -5.88
CA ALA A 35 7.39 -0.46 -5.25
C ALA A 35 7.49 -0.31 -3.74
N LEU A 36 7.85 0.89 -3.26
CA LEU A 36 7.88 1.20 -1.83
C LEU A 36 6.50 1.15 -1.20
N PHE A 37 5.46 1.60 -1.90
CA PHE A 37 4.07 1.44 -1.47
C PHE A 37 3.68 -0.03 -1.31
N PHE A 38 3.90 -0.85 -2.34
CA PHE A 38 3.57 -2.28 -2.28
C PHE A 38 4.39 -3.02 -1.22
N TRP A 39 5.63 -2.60 -1.00
CA TRP A 39 6.50 -3.13 0.06
C TRP A 39 5.99 -2.76 1.44
N ALA A 40 5.57 -1.51 1.65
CA ALA A 40 5.01 -1.07 2.93
C ALA A 40 3.75 -1.86 3.29
N CYS A 41 2.92 -2.22 2.30
CA CYS A 41 1.74 -3.07 2.46
C CYS A 41 2.04 -4.59 2.53
N SER A 42 3.18 -5.04 2.01
CA SER A 42 3.58 -6.46 1.95
C SER A 42 5.08 -6.63 2.25
N PRO A 43 5.55 -6.31 3.46
CA PRO A 43 6.98 -6.24 3.79
C PRO A 43 7.70 -7.59 3.75
N GLN A 44 6.97 -8.70 3.58
CA GLN A 44 7.51 -10.03 3.34
C GLN A 44 8.15 -10.21 1.95
N TYR A 45 7.88 -9.30 1.01
CA TYR A 45 8.54 -9.27 -0.31
C TYR A 45 9.69 -8.27 -0.31
N THR A 46 10.71 -8.53 -1.11
CA THR A 46 11.79 -7.58 -1.37
C THR A 46 11.35 -6.52 -2.38
N LEU A 47 12.00 -5.35 -2.38
CA LEU A 47 11.73 -4.30 -3.37
C LEU A 47 11.98 -4.78 -4.80
N ASP A 48 12.99 -5.62 -5.03
CA ASP A 48 13.31 -6.16 -6.35
C ASP A 48 12.23 -7.12 -6.87
N GLU A 49 11.67 -7.97 -6.00
CA GLU A 49 10.55 -8.85 -6.36
C GLU A 49 9.30 -8.05 -6.74
N ILE A 50 9.04 -6.96 -6.02
CA ILE A 50 7.91 -6.07 -6.27
C ILE A 50 8.13 -5.28 -7.56
N LEU A 51 9.31 -4.71 -7.77
CA LEU A 51 9.67 -4.00 -9.00
C LEU A 51 9.55 -4.91 -10.22
N GLY A 52 10.05 -6.15 -10.12
CA GLY A 52 9.90 -7.16 -11.18
C GLY A 52 8.44 -7.46 -11.51
N ALA A 53 7.58 -7.56 -10.50
CA ALA A 53 6.14 -7.75 -10.70
C ALA A 53 5.47 -6.53 -11.36
N LEU A 54 5.81 -5.31 -10.92
CA LEU A 54 5.27 -4.07 -11.48
C LEU A 54 5.65 -3.88 -12.96
N ILE A 55 6.92 -4.11 -13.30
CA ILE A 55 7.42 -4.04 -14.69
C ILE A 55 6.74 -5.13 -15.54
N GLY A 56 6.48 -6.30 -14.96
CA GLY A 56 5.74 -7.39 -15.60
C GLY A 56 4.22 -7.15 -15.73
N GLY A 57 3.69 -6.02 -15.28
CA GLY A 57 2.26 -5.71 -15.29
C GLY A 57 1.43 -6.53 -14.28
N LEU A 58 2.09 -7.16 -13.30
CA LEU A 58 1.46 -8.00 -12.28
C LEU A 58 1.23 -7.18 -11.01
N LEU A 59 0.10 -6.47 -10.99
CA LEU A 59 -0.40 -5.83 -9.77
C LEU A 59 -1.16 -6.87 -8.92
N PRO A 60 -0.86 -7.00 -7.62
CA PRO A 60 -1.54 -7.96 -6.74
C PRO A 60 -2.98 -7.54 -6.42
N VAL A 61 -3.26 -6.24 -6.53
CA VAL A 61 -4.56 -5.62 -6.32
C VAL A 61 -4.84 -4.55 -7.36
N THR A 62 -6.10 -4.38 -7.69
CA THR A 62 -6.63 -3.29 -8.51
C THR A 62 -6.77 -2.01 -7.69
N VAL A 63 -6.89 -0.86 -8.38
CA VAL A 63 -7.19 0.44 -7.73
C VAL A 63 -8.49 0.37 -6.93
N ALA A 64 -9.51 -0.35 -7.42
CA ALA A 64 -10.78 -0.51 -6.73
C ALA A 64 -10.63 -1.23 -5.38
N GLU A 65 -9.84 -2.30 -5.34
CA GLU A 65 -9.57 -3.06 -4.11
C GLU A 65 -8.75 -2.24 -3.11
N LEU A 66 -7.80 -1.43 -3.58
CA LEU A 66 -7.06 -0.51 -2.73
C LEU A 66 -7.99 0.52 -2.09
N MET A 67 -8.86 1.16 -2.89
CA MET A 67 -9.82 2.15 -2.39
C MET A 67 -10.78 1.55 -1.37
N GLU A 68 -11.23 0.32 -1.59
CA GLU A 68 -12.05 -0.41 -0.64
C GLU A 68 -11.33 -0.62 0.70
N GLN A 69 -10.07 -1.06 0.68
CA GLN A 69 -9.28 -1.24 1.90
C GLN A 69 -9.07 0.09 2.64
N LEU A 70 -8.75 1.17 1.93
CA LEU A 70 -8.58 2.51 2.51
C LEU A 70 -9.85 2.99 3.22
N VAL A 71 -11.01 2.86 2.58
CA VAL A 71 -12.30 3.23 3.17
C VAL A 71 -12.61 2.38 4.41
N ASN A 72 -12.33 1.09 4.37
CA ASN A 72 -12.57 0.18 5.49
C ASN A 72 -11.68 0.52 6.70
N GLU A 73 -10.38 0.78 6.49
CA GLU A 73 -9.49 1.19 7.58
C GLU A 73 -9.86 2.56 8.14
N THR A 74 -10.25 3.51 7.29
CA THR A 74 -10.74 4.83 7.72
C THR A 74 -11.98 4.70 8.61
N LYS A 75 -12.95 3.88 8.21
CA LYS A 75 -14.16 3.61 9.03
C LYS A 75 -13.81 3.00 10.38
N LYS A 76 -12.85 2.07 10.44
CA LYS A 76 -12.39 1.47 11.70
C LYS A 76 -11.75 2.52 12.61
N ALA A 77 -10.89 3.38 12.07
CA ALA A 77 -10.25 4.46 12.85
C ALA A 77 -11.26 5.46 13.41
N ILE A 78 -12.27 5.84 12.63
CA ILE A 78 -13.37 6.72 13.10
C ILE A 78 -14.15 6.02 14.23
N ALA A 79 -14.57 4.77 14.04
CA ALA A 79 -15.29 4.03 15.08
C ALA A 79 -14.49 3.84 16.39
N LEU A 80 -13.15 3.77 16.30
CA LEU A 80 -12.26 3.71 17.46
C LEU A 80 -12.14 5.05 18.20
N THR A 81 -12.25 6.17 17.48
CA THR A 81 -12.20 7.52 18.06
C THR A 81 -13.55 7.95 18.64
N GLU A 82 -14.68 7.51 18.08
CA GLU A 82 -16.02 7.74 18.63
C GLU A 82 -16.34 6.95 19.91
N LYS A 83 -15.57 5.89 20.19
CA LYS A 83 -15.70 5.07 21.41
C LYS A 83 -14.81 5.55 22.57
N LYS A 84 -14.01 6.60 22.36
CA LYS A 84 -13.17 7.24 23.38
C LYS A 84 -13.85 8.48 23.92
#